data_AF-A0A5E4IIS7-F1
#
_entry.id   AF-A0A5E4IIS7-F1
#
_cell.length_a   1.000
_cell.length_b   1.000
_cell.length_c   1.000
_cell.angle_alpha   90.00
_cell.angle_beta   90.00
_cell.angle_gamma   90.00
#
_symmetry.space_group_name_H-M   'P 1'
#
loop_
_entity.id
_entity.type
_entity.pdbx_description
1 polymer ?
#
loop_
_entity_poly.entity_id
_entity_poly.type
_entity_poly.pdbx_seq_one_letter_code
_entity_poly.pdbx_strand_id
1 'polypeptide(L)'
;MESPVFVTTNFALTYYTVESDIASNGIDAYILSINTDGIGVQASVAGGQLNPTKIKEAMDETGFDWKGQKYPALMLPGMAAKFSGELEDLFAGKAKIMVGPEDSGRIVGWMKDFWPPK
;
A
#
# COMPACT_ATOMS: atom_id res chain seq x y z
N MET A 1 17.21 1.73 0.72
CA MET A 1 16.47 1.53 -0.55
C MET A 1 15.54 2.71 -0.77
N GLU A 2 15.12 3.01 -2.01
CA GLU A 2 14.32 4.21 -2.32
C GLU A 2 12.90 3.88 -2.79
N SER A 3 12.52 2.61 -2.74
CA SER A 3 11.33 2.07 -3.38
C SER A 3 10.13 2.14 -2.42
N PRO A 4 8.97 2.69 -2.84
CA PRO A 4 7.76 2.73 -2.02
C PRO A 4 7.20 1.32 -1.75
N VAL A 5 6.33 1.20 -0.74
CA VAL A 5 5.59 -0.04 -0.44
C VAL A 5 4.10 0.17 -0.68
N PHE A 6 3.55 -0.44 -1.73
CA PHE A 6 2.12 -0.38 -2.04
C PHE A 6 1.33 -1.48 -1.33
N VAL A 7 0.21 -1.12 -0.73
CA VAL A 7 -0.74 -2.08 -0.14
C VAL A 7 -1.80 -2.44 -1.17
N THR A 8 -2.07 -3.72 -1.33
CA THR A 8 -3.20 -4.24 -2.12
C THR A 8 -3.74 -5.53 -1.50
N THR A 9 -4.69 -6.19 -2.15
CA THR A 9 -5.24 -7.48 -1.67
C THR A 9 -4.72 -8.66 -2.48
N ASN A 10 -4.87 -9.86 -1.95
CA ASN A 10 -4.52 -11.12 -2.64
C ASN A 10 -5.57 -11.57 -3.68
N PHE A 11 -6.54 -10.72 -4.03
CA PHE A 11 -7.39 -11.00 -5.17
C PHE A 11 -6.56 -10.86 -6.45
N ALA A 12 -6.35 -11.96 -7.18
CA ALA A 12 -5.42 -12.02 -8.29
C ALA A 12 -5.60 -10.89 -9.31
N LEU A 13 -6.84 -10.59 -9.71
CA LEU A 13 -7.11 -9.50 -10.66
C LEU A 13 -6.67 -8.14 -10.09
N THR A 14 -6.96 -7.86 -8.82
CA THR A 14 -6.53 -6.61 -8.17
C THR A 14 -5.00 -6.55 -8.07
N TYR A 15 -4.35 -7.62 -7.61
CA TYR A 15 -2.90 -7.67 -7.47
C TYR A 15 -2.18 -7.42 -8.80
N TYR A 16 -2.52 -8.19 -9.85
CA TYR A 16 -1.84 -8.08 -11.15
C TYR A 16 -2.17 -6.77 -11.87
N THR A 17 -3.32 -6.16 -11.61
CA THR A 17 -3.61 -4.82 -12.15
C THR A 17 -2.69 -3.78 -11.53
N VAL A 18 -2.53 -3.78 -10.20
CA VAL A 18 -1.61 -2.87 -9.50
C VAL A 18 -0.16 -3.11 -9.91
N GLU A 19 0.27 -4.37 -9.95
CA GLU A 19 1.63 -4.76 -10.34
C GLU A 19 1.94 -4.32 -11.78
N SER A 20 1.04 -4.60 -12.72
CA SER A 20 1.20 -4.19 -14.13
C SER A 20 1.28 -2.67 -14.27
N ASP A 21 0.45 -1.90 -13.56
CA ASP A 21 0.47 -0.44 -13.61
C ASP A 21 1.78 0.13 -13.03
N ILE A 22 2.32 -0.47 -11.96
CA ILE A 22 3.62 -0.10 -11.40
C ILE A 22 4.75 -0.43 -12.39
N ALA A 23 4.80 -1.69 -12.86
CA ALA A 23 5.87 -2.20 -13.70
C ALA A 23 5.92 -1.52 -15.08
N SER A 24 4.76 -1.34 -15.74
CA SER A 24 4.67 -0.69 -17.05
C SER A 24 5.09 0.78 -17.05
N ASN A 25 5.09 1.42 -15.87
CA ASN A 25 5.54 2.79 -15.70
C ASN A 25 6.99 2.89 -15.16
N GLY A 26 7.71 1.77 -15.07
CA GLY A 26 9.12 1.74 -14.64
C GLY A 26 9.33 2.14 -13.19
N ILE A 27 8.31 1.95 -12.34
CA ILE A 27 8.38 2.26 -10.91
C ILE A 27 8.92 1.03 -10.19
N ASP A 28 10.13 1.13 -9.62
CA ASP A 28 10.64 0.11 -8.71
C ASP A 28 9.94 0.24 -7.34
N ALA A 29 9.27 -0.82 -6.89
CA ALA A 29 8.43 -0.79 -5.70
C ALA A 29 8.26 -2.17 -5.06
N TYR A 30 7.86 -2.16 -3.79
CA TYR A 30 7.32 -3.32 -3.10
C TYR A 30 5.80 -3.33 -3.16
N ILE A 31 5.22 -4.53 -3.18
CA ILE A 31 3.77 -4.72 -3.10
C ILE A 31 3.47 -5.64 -1.91
N LEU A 32 2.82 -5.10 -0.88
CA LEU A 32 2.26 -5.85 0.23
C LEU A 32 0.85 -6.32 -0.14
N SER A 33 0.74 -7.63 -0.42
CA SER A 33 -0.54 -8.28 -0.71
C SER A 33 -1.18 -8.80 0.57
N ILE A 34 -2.26 -8.15 1.02
CA ILE A 34 -3.00 -8.57 2.22
C ILE A 34 -3.92 -9.75 1.90
N ASN A 35 -3.90 -10.78 2.75
CA ASN A 35 -4.84 -11.90 2.63
C ASN A 35 -6.27 -11.46 3.03
N THR A 36 -7.12 -11.30 2.03
CA THR A 36 -8.54 -10.93 2.16
C THR A 36 -9.46 -12.04 1.67
N ASP A 37 -8.98 -13.29 1.64
CA ASP A 37 -9.69 -14.44 1.07
C ASP A 37 -10.02 -14.27 -0.42
N GLY A 38 -9.16 -13.54 -1.15
CA GLY A 38 -9.34 -13.29 -2.58
C GLY A 38 -10.40 -12.24 -2.90
N ILE A 39 -10.70 -11.34 -1.96
CA ILE A 39 -11.67 -10.26 -2.13
C ILE A 39 -10.95 -8.95 -2.51
N GLY A 40 -11.49 -8.23 -3.50
CA GLY A 40 -10.95 -6.93 -3.93
C GLY A 40 -11.00 -5.84 -2.86
N VAL A 41 -10.28 -4.73 -3.07
CA VAL A 41 -10.10 -3.65 -2.07
C VAL A 41 -11.44 -3.14 -1.52
N GLN A 42 -12.34 -2.63 -2.37
CA GLN A 42 -13.58 -2.02 -1.91
C GLN A 42 -14.44 -2.97 -1.05
N ALA A 43 -14.63 -4.20 -1.52
CA ALA A 43 -15.45 -5.19 -0.84
C ALA A 43 -14.80 -5.67 0.47
N SER A 44 -13.48 -5.86 0.49
CA SER A 44 -12.74 -6.26 1.70
C SER A 44 -12.69 -5.16 2.76
N VAL A 45 -12.67 -3.88 2.36
CA VAL A 45 -12.80 -2.74 3.26
C VAL A 45 -14.20 -2.67 3.88
N ALA A 46 -15.24 -3.00 3.10
CA ALA A 46 -16.62 -3.01 3.58
C ALA A 46 -16.91 -4.22 4.48
N GLY A 47 -16.38 -5.39 4.13
CA GLY A 47 -16.55 -6.64 4.88
C GLY A 47 -15.59 -6.83 6.05
N GLY A 48 -14.61 -5.92 6.22
CA GLY A 48 -13.65 -5.95 7.32
C GLY A 48 -12.46 -6.90 7.12
N GLN A 49 -12.38 -7.61 6.00
CA GLN A 49 -11.24 -8.45 5.65
C GLN A 49 -9.97 -7.64 5.39
N LEU A 50 -10.09 -6.38 4.95
CA LEU A 50 -9.00 -5.41 4.92
C LEU A 50 -9.26 -4.35 5.98
N ASN A 51 -8.34 -4.22 6.93
CA ASN A 51 -8.41 -3.27 8.03
C ASN A 51 -6.99 -2.91 8.51
N PRO A 52 -6.82 -1.85 9.34
CA PRO A 52 -5.51 -1.38 9.80
C PRO A 52 -4.69 -2.45 10.53
N THR A 53 -5.33 -3.23 11.41
CA THR A 53 -4.67 -4.30 12.17
C THR A 53 -4.09 -5.36 11.24
N LYS A 54 -4.87 -5.86 10.27
CA LYS A 54 -4.40 -6.84 9.29
C LYS A 54 -3.27 -6.32 8.41
N ILE A 55 -3.31 -5.05 8.02
CA ILE A 55 -2.22 -4.42 7.25
C ILE A 55 -0.93 -4.40 8.08
N LYS A 56 -1.03 -4.04 9.36
CA LYS A 56 0.11 -3.99 10.27
C LYS A 56 0.69 -5.38 10.53
N GLU A 57 -0.16 -6.36 10.81
CA GLU A 57 0.25 -7.76 11.02
C GLU A 57 0.96 -8.32 9.80
N ALA A 58 0.36 -8.19 8.60
CA ALA A 58 0.97 -8.64 7.36
C ALA A 58 2.33 -7.96 7.10
N MET A 59 2.45 -6.67 7.41
CA MET A 59 3.72 -5.97 7.28
C MET A 59 4.78 -6.50 8.26
N ASP A 60 4.42 -6.75 9.52
CA ASP A 60 5.35 -7.29 10.52
C ASP A 60 5.85 -8.69 10.14
N GLU A 61 4.97 -9.54 9.59
CA GLU A 61 5.30 -10.88 9.11
C GLU A 61 6.37 -10.89 8.01
N THR A 62 6.46 -9.82 7.20
CA THR A 62 7.47 -9.72 6.15
C THR A 62 8.90 -9.51 6.68
N GLY A 63 9.04 -9.04 7.93
CA GLY A 63 10.33 -8.61 8.47
C GLY A 63 10.94 -7.40 7.75
N PHE A 64 10.12 -6.59 7.05
CA PHE A 64 10.59 -5.44 6.28
C PHE A 64 11.33 -4.41 7.15
N ASP A 65 12.56 -4.09 6.75
CA ASP A 65 13.39 -3.11 7.45
C ASP A 65 13.06 -1.68 7.01
N TRP A 66 12.18 -1.02 7.76
CA TRP A 66 11.85 0.39 7.58
C TRP A 66 13.04 1.33 7.83
N LYS A 67 14.00 0.98 8.70
CA LYS A 67 15.15 1.84 9.01
C LYS A 67 16.15 1.88 7.85
N GLY A 68 16.20 0.83 7.05
CA GLY A 68 17.01 0.75 5.83
C GLY A 68 16.43 1.50 4.62
N GLN A 69 15.21 2.05 4.73
CA GLN A 69 14.60 2.85 3.67
C GLN A 69 15.03 4.31 3.74
N LYS A 70 15.36 4.88 2.57
CA LYS A 70 15.64 6.32 2.43
C LYS A 70 14.37 7.14 2.62
N TYR A 71 13.24 6.59 2.17
CA TYR A 71 11.91 7.16 2.28
C TYR A 71 10.95 6.09 2.84
N PRO A 72 10.93 5.86 4.16
CA PRO A 72 10.06 4.85 4.75
C PRO A 72 8.59 5.30 4.61
N ALA A 73 7.87 4.70 3.67
CA ALA A 73 6.49 5.05 3.40
C ALA A 73 5.66 3.87 2.88
N LEU A 74 4.40 3.82 3.31
CA LEU A 74 3.40 2.81 2.98
C LEU A 74 2.24 3.48 2.23
N MET A 75 1.90 2.97 1.05
CA MET A 75 0.91 3.55 0.15
C MET A 75 -0.37 2.73 0.20
N LEU A 76 -1.42 3.34 0.71
CA LEU A 76 -2.76 2.77 0.74
C LEU A 76 -3.46 3.00 -0.60
N PRO A 77 -4.31 2.06 -1.05
CA PRO A 77 -5.26 2.36 -2.11
C PRO A 77 -6.24 3.42 -1.62
N GLY A 78 -6.70 4.30 -2.51
CA GLY A 78 -7.62 5.40 -2.15
C GLY A 78 -8.92 4.90 -1.49
N MET A 79 -9.38 3.71 -1.87
CA MET A 79 -10.55 3.06 -1.27
C MET A 79 -10.36 2.69 0.22
N ALA A 80 -9.11 2.67 0.70
CA ALA A 80 -8.75 2.42 2.10
C ALA A 80 -8.29 3.70 2.83
N ALA A 81 -8.52 4.90 2.26
CA ALA A 81 -8.06 6.17 2.83
C ALA A 81 -8.47 6.39 4.29
N LYS A 82 -9.66 5.90 4.69
CA LYS A 82 -10.17 6.01 6.07
C LYS A 82 -9.28 5.33 7.13
N PHE A 83 -8.37 4.44 6.71
CA PHE A 83 -7.46 3.71 7.59
C PHE A 83 -6.16 4.45 7.90
N SER A 84 -5.88 5.58 7.23
CA SER A 84 -4.59 6.26 7.32
C SER A 84 -4.23 6.69 8.75
N GLY A 85 -5.17 7.30 9.49
CA GLY A 85 -4.92 7.78 10.85
C GLY A 85 -4.56 6.66 11.82
N GLU A 86 -5.33 5.57 11.83
CA GLU A 86 -5.04 4.41 12.69
C GLU A 86 -3.73 3.73 12.29
N LEU A 87 -3.41 3.67 11.00
CA LEU A 87 -2.14 3.13 10.53
C LEU A 87 -0.94 4.00 10.93
N GLU A 88 -1.06 5.33 10.92
CA GLU A 88 0.00 6.21 11.42
C GLU A 88 0.32 5.90 12.90
N ASP A 89 -0.72 5.71 13.72
CA ASP A 89 -0.57 5.32 15.13
C ASP A 89 0.06 3.92 15.27
N LEU A 90 -0.41 2.93 14.51
CA LEU A 90 0.11 1.55 14.55
C LEU A 90 1.55 1.44 14.06
N PHE A 91 1.94 2.25 13.08
CA PHE A 91 3.31 2.31 12.59
C PHE A 91 4.20 3.20 13.47
N ALA A 92 3.61 3.98 14.39
CA ALA A 92 4.30 4.82 15.37
C ALA A 92 5.39 5.70 14.72
N GLY A 93 5.10 6.25 13.54
CA GLY A 93 6.03 7.07 12.76
C GLY A 93 7.21 6.34 12.12
N LYS A 94 7.26 5.00 12.16
CA LYS A 94 8.30 4.21 11.47
C LYS A 94 8.23 4.35 9.96
N ALA A 95 7.04 4.60 9.43
CA ALA A 95 6.78 4.83 8.02
C ALA A 95 5.67 5.88 7.88
N LYS A 96 5.78 6.74 6.88
CA LYS A 96 4.73 7.69 6.51
C LYS A 96 3.61 6.94 5.79
N ILE A 97 2.37 7.14 6.23
CA ILE A 97 1.21 6.56 5.57
C ILE A 97 0.72 7.54 4.50
N MET A 98 0.71 7.08 3.26
CA MET A 98 0.28 7.88 2.11
C MET A 98 -0.96 7.26 1.48
N VAL A 99 -1.89 8.11 1.05
CA VAL A 99 -3.11 7.66 0.36
C VAL A 99 -2.92 7.87 -1.13
N GLY A 100 -2.83 6.76 -1.87
CA GLY A 100 -2.77 6.73 -3.31
C GLY A 100 -4.15 6.94 -3.96
N PRO A 101 -4.21 6.84 -5.29
CA PRO A 101 -5.48 6.95 -6.02
C PRO A 101 -6.41 5.76 -5.74
N GLU A 102 -7.71 5.93 -6.03
CA GLU A 102 -8.68 4.82 -6.01
C GLU A 102 -8.48 3.82 -7.16
N ASP A 103 -7.84 4.27 -8.25
CA ASP A 103 -7.56 3.51 -9.47
C ASP A 103 -6.04 3.46 -9.70
N SER A 104 -5.48 2.26 -9.83
CA SER A 104 -4.05 2.03 -9.99
C SER A 104 -3.46 2.63 -11.27
N GLY A 105 -4.27 2.81 -12.33
CA GLY A 105 -3.82 3.45 -13.57
C GLY A 105 -3.37 4.91 -13.37
N ARG A 106 -3.71 5.52 -12.22
CA ARG A 106 -3.30 6.88 -11.85
C ARG A 106 -2.04 6.92 -10.97
N ILE A 107 -1.46 5.78 -10.60
CA ILE A 107 -0.26 5.71 -9.74
C ILE A 107 0.88 6.53 -10.35
N VAL A 108 1.12 6.43 -11.66
CA VAL A 108 2.22 7.17 -12.31
C VAL A 108 2.09 8.69 -12.15
N GLY A 109 0.89 9.24 -12.27
CA GLY A 109 0.64 10.66 -12.08
C GLY A 109 0.83 11.05 -10.62
N TRP A 110 0.23 10.28 -9.72
CA TRP A 110 0.34 10.49 -8.28
C TRP A 110 1.80 10.44 -7.79
N MET A 111 2.60 9.49 -8.27
CA MET A 111 4.01 9.36 -7.88
C MET A 111 4.84 10.57 -8.30
N LYS A 112 4.55 11.21 -9.44
CA LYS A 112 5.25 12.44 -9.86
C LYS A 112 5.00 13.61 -8.91
N ASP A 113 3.81 13.68 -8.35
CA ASP A 113 3.38 14.81 -7.52
C ASP A 113 3.72 14.62 -6.04
N PHE A 114 3.74 13.36 -5.57
CA PHE A 114 3.82 13.03 -4.14
C PHE A 114 5.03 12.19 -3.73
N TRP A 115 5.83 11.65 -4.67
CA TRP A 115 7.02 10.85 -4.38
C TRP A 115 8.34 11.51 -4.85
N PRO A 116 9.43 11.48 -4.05
CA PRO A 116 9.48 11.00 -2.67
C PRO A 116 8.73 11.95 -1.72
N PRO A 117 8.24 11.44 -0.56
CA PRO A 117 7.60 12.27 0.43
C PRO A 117 8.56 13.35 0.92
N LYS A 118 8.10 14.60 0.90
CA LYS A 118 8.75 15.72 1.59
C LYS A 118 8.69 15.53 3.10
#